data_AF-A0A385STJ3-F1
#
_entry.id   AF-A0A385STJ3-F1
#
_cell.length_a   1.000
_cell.length_b   1.000
_cell.length_c   1.000
_cell.angle_alpha   90.00
_cell.angle_beta   90.00
_cell.angle_gamma   90.00
#
_symmetry.space_group_name_H-M   'P 1'
#
loop_
_entity.id
_entity.type
_entity.pdbx_description
1 polymer ?
#
loop_
_entity_poly.entity_id
_entity_poly.type
_entity_poly.pdbx_seq_one_letter_code
_entity_poly.pdbx_strand_id
1 'polypeptide(L)'
;MVNALSPCAGQETPGHSIGQVSVAGDLIVIELDSATLGQPNLFDLVGRTLRFSPAGSRYRVTNETLRWDAHYGVELTGADVRLQRFTFPFSGQRWSSFSVGTAGSIRFGPPPSVGDVDAYGRPDGGIAAAVGRFDRLADVAPRLGERAPAICVFLKPRMSGPRYVRELADRVVITWDLTEPFGGYLDFSWFPTTNLFQAVLHRDGSIEMSYKTMEAKDGIVGIYPSLSAGERVQSIDLSSLTPKSGSLAALCEAFHYLMPPRPQDLSCTVIQALGDKFDFLAYYSDFRIDNQEASSPSDGPIGGNVTGIGDTKHAQTKPILESRCTDGRFQLGLYQPIFVGANEMQERPPDNAPGGNPKNIAFYTPLLAQATPDGKPRPYNYAVGHLGHEIGHRWSAYATARVNGETISLGAWPHWDTGLEARVAYPYSLPLESSTQGGSAWQDNLDGTFTPLRNGFFVPASGYSYLELYLMGLIAAAEVPDFYIVRPLVRIGTDANERPIFKGQRMRITIQDVIAAEGPRLPDVNHSQRQFNTGIVVIVEHGRKPSAELINRANGIRRQWIDYWAITTGHRSSMTVDPH
;
A
#
# COMPACT_ATOMS: atom_id res chain seq x y z
N MET A 1 18.03 1.76 -34.39
CA MET A 1 17.10 0.79 -33.79
C MET A 1 16.80 1.33 -32.41
N VAL A 2 15.54 1.65 -32.12
CA VAL A 2 15.12 2.01 -30.75
C VAL A 2 14.95 0.69 -30.03
N ASN A 3 15.61 0.52 -28.88
CA ASN A 3 15.45 -0.70 -28.09
C ASN A 3 14.05 -0.70 -27.49
N ALA A 4 13.20 -1.62 -27.96
CA ALA A 4 11.93 -1.90 -27.31
C ALA A 4 12.23 -2.66 -26.00
N LEU A 5 11.61 -2.23 -24.90
CA LEU A 5 11.66 -2.98 -23.65
C LEU A 5 10.90 -4.30 -23.85
N SER A 6 11.57 -5.43 -23.62
CA SER A 6 10.98 -6.76 -23.81
C SER A 6 9.85 -7.02 -22.81
N PRO A 7 8.65 -7.45 -23.24
CA PRO A 7 7.67 -8.03 -22.33
C PRO A 7 8.18 -9.41 -21.89
N CYS A 8 8.46 -9.59 -20.59
CA CYS A 8 8.93 -10.86 -20.05
C CYS A 8 7.85 -11.96 -20.05
N ALA A 9 8.33 -13.14 -20.50
CA ALA A 9 8.02 -14.53 -20.13
C ALA A 9 6.55 -14.99 -19.99
N GLY A 10 6.25 -16.12 -20.65
CA GLY A 10 4.96 -16.79 -20.64
C GLY A 10 4.44 -17.10 -19.24
N GLN A 11 3.12 -17.11 -19.09
CA GLN A 11 2.43 -17.43 -17.83
C GLN A 11 2.72 -18.87 -17.43
N GLU A 12 3.78 -19.08 -16.67
CA GLU A 12 3.93 -20.31 -15.88
C GLU A 12 2.77 -20.41 -14.89
N THR A 13 2.23 -21.60 -14.70
CA THR A 13 1.19 -21.83 -13.70
C THR A 13 1.71 -21.48 -12.30
N PRO A 14 0.96 -20.71 -11.48
CA PRO A 14 1.32 -20.43 -10.09
C PRO A 14 1.48 -21.71 -9.27
N GLY A 15 2.26 -21.64 -8.19
CA GLY A 15 2.39 -22.71 -7.20
C GLY A 15 3.59 -23.62 -7.47
N HIS A 16 4.75 -23.04 -7.72
CA HIS A 16 6.00 -23.78 -7.88
C HIS A 16 7.15 -23.13 -7.09
N SER A 17 8.21 -23.90 -6.81
CA SER A 17 9.40 -23.35 -6.16
C SER A 17 10.17 -22.42 -7.10
N ILE A 18 10.58 -21.26 -6.58
CA ILE A 18 11.29 -20.18 -7.32
C ILE A 18 12.68 -19.90 -6.78
N GLY A 19 13.24 -20.84 -6.01
CA GLY A 19 14.55 -20.72 -5.41
C GLY A 19 14.95 -21.89 -4.53
N GLN A 20 16.11 -21.77 -3.92
CA GLN A 20 16.65 -22.72 -2.95
C GLN A 20 16.35 -22.26 -1.53
N VAL A 21 15.99 -23.20 -0.66
CA VAL A 21 15.69 -22.94 0.75
C VAL A 21 16.81 -23.46 1.64
N SER A 22 17.22 -22.64 2.59
CA SER A 22 18.09 -23.03 3.70
C SER A 22 17.60 -22.42 5.01
N VAL A 23 18.24 -22.76 6.13
CA VAL A 23 17.91 -22.25 7.45
C VAL A 23 19.14 -21.58 8.06
N ALA A 24 18.95 -20.38 8.63
CA ALA A 24 19.98 -19.60 9.31
C ALA A 24 19.52 -19.25 10.73
N GLY A 25 19.79 -20.15 11.68
CA GLY A 25 19.20 -20.07 13.02
C GLY A 25 17.68 -20.24 12.94
N ASP A 26 16.93 -19.28 13.48
CA ASP A 26 15.45 -19.32 13.46
C ASP A 26 14.84 -18.63 12.22
N LEU A 27 15.64 -18.38 11.17
CA LEU A 27 15.19 -17.75 9.93
C LEU A 27 15.24 -18.73 8.77
N ILE A 28 14.21 -18.66 7.92
CA ILE A 28 14.16 -19.37 6.63
C ILE A 28 14.81 -18.46 5.60
N VAL A 29 15.75 -18.96 4.80
CA VAL A 29 16.41 -18.21 3.75
C VAL A 29 15.96 -18.75 2.39
N ILE A 30 15.40 -17.89 1.54
CA ILE A 30 15.18 -18.17 0.12
C ILE A 30 16.24 -17.44 -0.69
N GLU A 31 17.07 -18.20 -1.40
CA GLU A 31 17.89 -17.68 -2.51
C GLU A 31 17.11 -17.91 -3.80
N LEU A 32 16.67 -16.82 -4.43
CA LEU A 32 15.84 -16.90 -5.63
C LEU A 32 16.63 -17.40 -6.85
N ASP A 33 15.93 -18.05 -7.77
CA ASP A 33 16.46 -18.35 -9.10
C ASP A 33 16.69 -17.06 -9.90
N SER A 34 17.68 -17.08 -10.81
CA SER A 34 18.15 -15.87 -11.50
C SER A 34 17.10 -15.17 -12.37
N ALA A 35 16.03 -15.87 -12.76
CA ALA A 35 14.99 -15.34 -13.63
C ALA A 35 13.78 -14.75 -12.87
N THR A 36 13.68 -14.98 -11.56
CA THR A 36 12.44 -14.75 -10.79
C THR A 36 12.04 -13.28 -10.70
N LEU A 37 13.01 -12.36 -10.60
CA LEU A 37 12.75 -10.95 -10.29
C LEU A 37 12.73 -10.03 -11.52
N GLY A 38 13.05 -10.55 -12.71
CA GLY A 38 13.28 -9.71 -13.88
C GLY A 38 14.46 -8.73 -13.69
N GLN A 39 14.45 -7.64 -14.45
CA GLN A 39 15.43 -6.55 -14.31
C GLN A 39 14.72 -5.26 -13.90
N PRO A 40 15.30 -4.44 -13.00
CA PRO A 40 14.72 -3.15 -12.67
C PRO A 40 15.01 -2.15 -13.80
N ASN A 41 14.15 -1.14 -13.95
CA ASN A 41 14.41 0.01 -14.80
C ASN A 41 14.35 1.27 -13.95
N LEU A 42 15.45 1.66 -13.30
CA LEU A 42 15.41 2.80 -12.37
C LEU A 42 15.58 4.13 -13.12
N PHE A 43 14.97 5.18 -12.58
CA PHE A 43 14.97 6.51 -13.18
C PHE A 43 16.39 7.05 -13.40
N ASP A 44 16.72 7.34 -14.65
CA ASP A 44 18.06 7.72 -15.10
C ASP A 44 18.11 9.07 -15.85
N LEU A 45 17.00 9.81 -15.89
CA LEU A 45 16.87 11.08 -16.61
C LEU A 45 17.22 12.33 -15.77
N VAL A 46 17.81 12.16 -14.57
CA VAL A 46 18.22 13.30 -13.72
C VAL A 46 19.23 14.18 -14.44
N GLY A 47 19.01 15.50 -14.43
CA GLY A 47 19.85 16.47 -15.13
C GLY A 47 19.66 16.48 -16.65
N ARG A 48 18.54 15.92 -17.15
CA ARG A 48 18.20 15.87 -18.58
C ARG A 48 16.92 16.62 -18.89
N THR A 49 16.77 16.97 -20.16
CA THR A 49 15.52 17.46 -20.75
C THR A 49 15.15 16.59 -21.95
N LEU A 50 13.97 15.97 -21.91
CA LEU A 50 13.38 15.34 -23.07
C LEU A 50 12.63 16.38 -23.88
N ARG A 51 12.94 16.52 -25.17
CA ARG A 51 12.27 17.44 -26.08
C ARG A 51 11.50 16.70 -27.15
N PHE A 52 10.19 16.89 -27.17
CA PHE A 52 9.26 16.33 -28.12
C PHE A 52 8.92 17.41 -29.15
N SER A 53 9.38 17.22 -30.38
CA SER A 53 9.12 18.13 -31.50
C SER A 53 8.06 17.55 -32.44
N PRO A 54 6.96 18.26 -32.75
CA PRO A 54 5.94 17.77 -33.67
C PRO A 54 6.52 17.39 -35.04
N ALA A 55 6.10 16.25 -35.56
CA ALA A 55 6.44 15.69 -36.87
C ALA A 55 5.18 15.06 -37.48
N GLY A 56 4.28 15.91 -37.99
CA GLY A 56 2.92 15.50 -38.38
C GLY A 56 2.05 15.24 -37.15
N SER A 57 1.37 14.09 -37.10
CA SER A 57 0.61 13.62 -35.93
C SER A 57 1.48 12.95 -34.86
N ARG A 58 2.81 12.91 -35.06
CA ARG A 58 3.78 12.21 -34.22
C ARG A 58 4.79 13.18 -33.62
N TYR A 59 5.65 12.69 -32.74
CA TYR A 59 6.72 13.45 -32.14
C TYR A 59 8.08 12.84 -32.45
N ARG A 60 9.05 13.67 -32.83
CA ARG A 60 10.47 13.33 -32.72
C ARG A 60 10.94 13.68 -31.32
N VAL A 61 11.65 12.77 -30.67
CA VAL A 61 12.08 12.95 -29.28
C VAL A 61 13.60 12.97 -29.20
N THR A 62 14.15 13.95 -28.48
CA THR A 62 15.58 14.08 -28.19
C THR A 62 15.82 14.15 -26.69
N ASN A 63 16.89 13.49 -26.23
CA ASN A 63 17.39 13.60 -24.86
C ASN A 63 18.54 14.62 -24.82
N GLU A 64 18.31 15.78 -24.20
CA GLU A 64 19.20 16.94 -24.22
C GLU A 64 19.73 17.28 -22.82
N THR A 65 20.76 18.12 -22.76
CA THR A 65 21.24 18.70 -21.49
C THR A 65 20.12 19.50 -20.82
N LEU A 66 20.06 19.46 -19.49
CA LEU A 66 19.01 20.15 -18.71
C LEU A 66 18.78 21.60 -19.16
N ARG A 67 17.52 21.88 -19.52
CA ARG A 67 16.96 23.21 -19.67
C ARG A 67 15.98 23.44 -18.53
N TRP A 68 16.17 24.54 -17.79
CA TRP A 68 15.42 24.80 -16.58
C TRP A 68 14.91 26.24 -16.54
N ASP A 69 13.64 26.42 -16.19
CA ASP A 69 13.07 27.74 -15.95
C ASP A 69 13.02 28.01 -14.44
N ALA A 70 13.80 28.99 -13.99
CA ALA A 70 13.90 29.33 -12.56
C ALA A 70 12.68 30.09 -12.01
N HIS A 71 11.78 30.59 -12.88
CA HIS A 71 10.61 31.37 -12.46
C HIS A 71 9.35 30.52 -12.60
N TYR A 72 8.87 29.96 -11.48
CA TYR A 72 7.79 28.97 -11.51
C TYR A 72 6.40 29.56 -11.73
N GLY A 73 6.22 30.86 -11.46
CA GLY A 73 4.93 31.53 -11.57
C GLY A 73 4.10 31.38 -10.30
N VAL A 74 2.81 31.09 -10.46
CA VAL A 74 1.84 31.05 -9.36
C VAL A 74 1.61 29.60 -8.92
N GLU A 75 1.51 29.38 -7.61
CA GLU A 75 1.15 28.08 -7.05
C GLU A 75 -0.32 27.74 -7.36
N LEU A 76 -0.57 26.49 -7.77
CA LEU A 76 -1.88 25.98 -8.10
C LEU A 76 -2.62 25.49 -6.86
N THR A 77 -3.79 26.07 -6.59
CA THR A 77 -4.72 25.63 -5.52
C THR A 77 -5.69 24.54 -5.97
N GLY A 78 -5.90 24.40 -7.28
CA GLY A 78 -6.71 23.35 -7.91
C GLY A 78 -5.93 22.64 -9.01
N ALA A 79 -6.61 21.82 -9.80
CA ALA A 79 -5.98 21.13 -10.93
C ALA A 79 -6.12 21.90 -12.26
N ASP A 80 -7.22 22.65 -12.43
CA ASP A 80 -7.53 23.31 -13.70
C ASP A 80 -6.62 24.49 -14.01
N VAL A 81 -6.09 24.51 -15.23
CA VAL A 81 -5.33 25.63 -15.81
C VAL A 81 -6.03 26.10 -17.07
N ARG A 82 -6.26 27.42 -17.18
CA ARG A 82 -6.82 28.07 -18.37
C ARG A 82 -5.81 29.02 -18.99
N LEU A 83 -5.44 28.75 -20.23
CA LEU A 83 -4.55 29.58 -21.03
C LEU A 83 -5.31 30.79 -21.59
N GLN A 84 -4.71 31.98 -21.50
CA GLN A 84 -5.29 33.23 -22.01
C GLN A 84 -4.54 33.77 -23.23
N ARG A 85 -3.28 33.37 -23.42
CA ARG A 85 -2.36 33.95 -24.40
C ARG A 85 -2.23 33.09 -25.65
N PHE A 86 -2.49 31.79 -25.56
CA PHE A 86 -2.49 30.87 -26.70
C PHE A 86 -3.32 29.61 -26.44
N THR A 87 -3.50 28.79 -27.47
CA THR A 87 -4.03 27.43 -27.35
C THR A 87 -2.94 26.42 -27.70
N PHE A 88 -2.76 25.42 -26.84
CA PHE A 88 -1.73 24.40 -26.98
C PHE A 88 -2.21 23.28 -27.92
N PRO A 89 -1.52 23.02 -29.06
CA PRO A 89 -1.89 21.94 -29.94
C PRO A 89 -1.39 20.59 -29.40
N PHE A 90 -2.30 19.66 -29.12
CA PHE A 90 -1.98 18.31 -28.66
C PHE A 90 -3.11 17.34 -28.98
N SER A 91 -2.77 16.09 -29.31
CA SER A 91 -3.76 15.02 -29.56
C SER A 91 -4.82 15.38 -30.63
N GLY A 92 -4.40 16.05 -31.70
CA GLY A 92 -5.28 16.46 -32.80
C GLY A 92 -6.21 17.64 -32.49
N GLN A 93 -6.08 18.27 -31.33
CA GLN A 93 -6.93 19.39 -30.89
C GLN A 93 -6.09 20.58 -30.42
N ARG A 94 -6.73 21.75 -30.27
CA ARG A 94 -6.13 22.94 -29.65
C ARG A 94 -6.79 23.20 -28.31
N TRP A 95 -6.01 23.09 -27.25
CA TRP A 95 -6.48 23.18 -25.86
C TRP A 95 -6.27 24.60 -25.32
N SER A 96 -7.35 25.25 -24.88
CA SER A 96 -7.31 26.47 -24.08
C SER A 96 -7.26 26.19 -22.58
N SER A 97 -7.41 24.93 -22.19
CA SER A 97 -7.33 24.49 -20.80
C SER A 97 -6.88 23.05 -20.69
N PHE A 98 -6.29 22.71 -19.55
CA PHE A 98 -5.89 21.36 -19.16
C PHE A 98 -5.90 21.26 -17.64
N SER A 99 -5.77 20.05 -17.13
CA SER A 99 -5.69 19.79 -15.70
C SER A 99 -4.29 19.30 -15.32
N VAL A 100 -3.73 19.85 -14.25
CA VAL A 100 -2.42 19.48 -13.70
C VAL A 100 -2.65 18.57 -12.51
N GLY A 101 -2.16 17.34 -12.60
CA GLY A 101 -2.24 16.31 -11.56
C GLY A 101 -1.32 16.58 -10.38
N THR A 102 -1.72 16.15 -9.18
CA THR A 102 -0.92 16.19 -7.96
C THR A 102 0.29 15.26 -8.03
N ALA A 103 0.18 14.20 -8.82
CA ALA A 103 1.16 13.14 -8.95
C ALA A 103 2.05 13.24 -10.19
N GLY A 104 2.23 14.43 -10.79
CA GLY A 104 3.20 14.63 -11.88
C GLY A 104 2.70 14.36 -13.31
N SER A 105 1.41 14.55 -13.56
CA SER A 105 0.79 14.38 -14.89
C SER A 105 -0.03 15.60 -15.33
N ILE A 106 -0.27 15.74 -16.62
CA ILE A 106 -1.18 16.72 -17.22
C ILE A 106 -2.23 15.95 -18.02
N ARG A 107 -3.51 16.27 -17.82
CA ARG A 107 -4.64 15.68 -18.52
C ARG A 107 -5.33 16.70 -19.41
N PHE A 108 -5.73 16.27 -20.59
CA PHE A 108 -6.55 17.03 -21.52
C PHE A 108 -7.94 16.40 -21.68
N GLY A 109 -8.94 17.21 -21.98
CA GLY A 109 -10.33 16.77 -22.11
C GLY A 109 -11.21 17.26 -20.95
N PRO A 110 -12.47 16.81 -20.90
CA PRO A 110 -13.40 17.22 -19.87
C PRO A 110 -12.85 16.86 -18.47
N PRO A 111 -13.23 17.64 -17.45
CA PRO A 111 -12.91 17.30 -16.08
C PRO A 111 -13.43 15.90 -15.77
N PRO A 112 -12.81 15.20 -14.81
CA PRO A 112 -13.26 13.88 -14.47
C PRO A 112 -14.74 13.85 -14.06
N SER A 113 -15.42 12.75 -14.36
CA SER A 113 -16.70 12.46 -13.72
C SER A 113 -16.53 12.39 -12.20
N VAL A 114 -17.59 12.69 -11.45
CA VAL A 114 -17.64 12.44 -10.00
C VAL A 114 -17.15 11.02 -9.72
N GLY A 115 -16.04 10.88 -8.98
CA GLY A 115 -15.44 9.57 -8.63
C GLY A 115 -14.07 9.24 -9.23
N ASP A 116 -13.42 10.11 -10.03
CA ASP A 116 -12.05 9.89 -10.53
C ASP A 116 -11.00 10.25 -9.46
N VAL A 117 -10.94 9.42 -8.42
CA VAL A 117 -9.95 9.47 -7.35
C VAL A 117 -8.83 8.47 -7.61
N ASP A 118 -7.62 8.75 -7.10
CA ASP A 118 -6.53 7.79 -7.12
C ASP A 118 -6.90 6.52 -6.32
N ALA A 119 -6.04 5.50 -6.36
CA ALA A 119 -6.23 4.26 -5.62
C ALA A 119 -6.31 4.42 -4.09
N TYR A 120 -6.11 5.64 -3.57
CA TYR A 120 -6.14 6.02 -2.16
C TYR A 120 -7.33 6.95 -1.84
N GLY A 121 -8.26 7.13 -2.77
CA GLY A 121 -9.45 7.97 -2.59
C GLY A 121 -9.18 9.47 -2.66
N ARG A 122 -8.01 9.89 -3.15
CA ARG A 122 -7.63 11.31 -3.27
C ARG A 122 -7.90 11.83 -4.68
N PRO A 123 -8.50 13.03 -4.83
CA PRO A 123 -8.56 13.70 -6.12
C PRO A 123 -7.13 14.04 -6.58
N ASP A 124 -6.71 13.49 -7.72
CA ASP A 124 -5.40 13.82 -8.32
C ASP A 124 -5.50 14.98 -9.31
N GLY A 125 -6.60 15.04 -10.07
CA GLY A 125 -6.76 15.99 -11.18
C GLY A 125 -5.99 15.63 -12.46
N GLY A 126 -5.06 14.67 -12.40
CA GLY A 126 -4.32 14.17 -13.56
C GLY A 126 -4.89 12.84 -14.04
N ILE A 127 -4.02 11.83 -14.15
CA ILE A 127 -4.39 10.46 -14.57
C ILE A 127 -3.96 9.38 -13.56
N ALA A 128 -3.61 9.74 -12.32
CA ALA A 128 -3.16 8.76 -11.32
C ALA A 128 -4.22 7.69 -10.99
N ALA A 129 -5.51 7.98 -11.19
CA ALA A 129 -6.61 7.02 -11.03
C ALA A 129 -6.54 5.81 -11.99
N ALA A 130 -5.71 5.88 -13.04
CA ALA A 130 -5.44 4.76 -13.93
C ALA A 130 -4.42 3.76 -13.35
N VAL A 131 -3.73 4.11 -12.26
CA VAL A 131 -2.80 3.24 -11.55
C VAL A 131 -3.46 2.71 -10.30
N GLY A 132 -3.72 1.40 -10.26
CA GLY A 132 -4.21 0.70 -9.08
C GLY A 132 -3.20 0.69 -7.94
N ARG A 133 -3.67 0.40 -6.73
CA ARG A 133 -2.87 0.48 -5.49
C ARG A 133 -1.62 -0.41 -5.50
N PHE A 134 -1.73 -1.58 -6.13
CA PHE A 134 -0.70 -2.62 -6.20
C PHE A 134 -0.30 -2.94 -7.65
N ASP A 135 -0.65 -2.06 -8.59
CA ASP A 135 -0.33 -2.26 -9.99
C ASP A 135 1.17 -2.09 -10.22
N ARG A 136 1.77 -2.99 -10.99
CA ARG A 136 3.15 -2.81 -11.47
C ARG A 136 3.19 -1.67 -12.48
N LEU A 137 4.12 -0.73 -12.31
CA LEU A 137 4.21 0.44 -13.17
C LEU A 137 4.47 0.05 -14.63
N ALA A 138 5.27 -1.00 -14.84
CA ALA A 138 5.56 -1.55 -16.16
C ALA A 138 4.32 -2.07 -16.92
N ASP A 139 3.34 -2.63 -16.20
CA ASP A 139 2.13 -3.21 -16.81
C ASP A 139 1.06 -2.16 -17.14
N VAL A 140 1.06 -1.05 -16.39
CA VAL A 140 0.06 0.01 -16.53
C VAL A 140 0.52 1.12 -17.47
N ALA A 141 1.82 1.42 -17.52
CA ALA A 141 2.36 2.52 -18.32
C ALA A 141 1.87 2.53 -19.78
N PRO A 142 1.80 1.41 -20.52
CA PRO A 142 1.34 1.43 -21.90
C PRO A 142 -0.17 1.70 -22.08
N ARG A 143 -0.96 1.63 -21.00
CA ARG A 143 -2.42 1.71 -21.02
C ARG A 143 -2.98 3.01 -20.43
N LEU A 144 -2.14 3.86 -19.84
CA LEU A 144 -2.57 5.12 -19.20
C LEU A 144 -3.38 6.05 -20.14
N GLY A 145 -3.04 6.06 -21.43
CA GLY A 145 -3.68 6.90 -22.44
C GLY A 145 -5.11 6.47 -22.82
N GLU A 146 -5.59 5.32 -22.37
CA GLU A 146 -6.93 4.81 -22.70
C GLU A 146 -8.06 5.65 -22.10
N ARG A 147 -7.80 6.38 -21.00
CA ARG A 147 -8.81 7.19 -20.31
C ARG A 147 -8.95 8.60 -20.86
N ALA A 148 -7.84 9.25 -21.18
CA ALA A 148 -7.79 10.63 -21.66
C ALA A 148 -6.43 10.92 -22.30
N PRO A 149 -6.36 11.87 -23.25
CA PRO A 149 -5.07 12.36 -23.70
C PRO A 149 -4.30 12.98 -22.54
N ALA A 150 -3.04 12.58 -22.37
CA ALA A 150 -2.26 12.97 -21.20
C ALA A 150 -0.76 13.10 -21.48
N ILE A 151 -0.08 13.80 -20.58
CA ILE A 151 1.37 13.89 -20.52
C ILE A 151 1.77 13.47 -19.11
N CYS A 152 2.52 12.38 -18.97
CA CYS A 152 3.15 11.99 -17.71
C CYS A 152 4.56 12.56 -17.69
N VAL A 153 4.79 13.60 -16.90
CA VAL A 153 6.10 14.24 -16.79
C VAL A 153 6.98 13.40 -15.88
N PHE A 154 6.43 13.02 -14.73
CA PHE A 154 6.93 11.97 -13.83
C PHE A 154 5.74 11.51 -12.99
N LEU A 155 4.92 10.61 -13.53
CA LEU A 155 3.74 10.11 -12.84
C LEU A 155 4.16 9.06 -11.80
N LYS A 156 4.02 9.40 -10.52
CA LYS A 156 4.22 8.46 -9.41
C LYS A 156 3.07 8.60 -8.41
N PRO A 157 2.31 7.53 -8.13
CA PRO A 157 1.25 7.58 -7.12
C PRO A 157 1.78 7.99 -5.73
N ARG A 158 0.89 8.55 -4.90
CA ARG A 158 1.17 8.97 -3.51
C ARG A 158 2.15 10.14 -3.33
N MET A 159 2.61 10.77 -4.40
CA MET A 159 3.39 12.01 -4.31
C MET A 159 2.54 13.16 -3.73
N SER A 160 3.19 14.10 -3.07
CA SER A 160 2.54 15.31 -2.55
C SER A 160 3.49 16.50 -2.57
N GLY A 161 2.95 17.71 -2.69
CA GLY A 161 3.76 18.93 -2.72
C GLY A 161 3.13 20.00 -3.64
N PRO A 162 3.72 21.20 -3.66
CA PRO A 162 3.23 22.30 -4.47
C PRO A 162 3.45 22.07 -5.97
N ARG A 163 2.62 22.75 -6.76
CA ARG A 163 2.68 22.78 -8.21
C ARG A 163 2.51 24.21 -8.67
N TYR A 164 3.23 24.61 -9.70
CA TYR A 164 3.26 25.98 -10.16
C TYR A 164 2.97 26.07 -11.65
N VAL A 165 2.36 27.18 -12.07
CA VAL A 165 2.11 27.48 -13.48
C VAL A 165 2.55 28.90 -13.83
N ARG A 166 3.18 29.03 -15.00
CA ARG A 166 3.53 30.32 -15.59
C ARG A 166 3.23 30.34 -17.08
N GLU A 167 2.22 31.11 -17.47
CA GLU A 167 1.91 31.34 -18.88
C GLU A 167 2.72 32.53 -19.43
N LEU A 168 3.47 32.29 -20.50
CA LEU A 168 4.15 33.29 -21.32
C LEU A 168 3.41 33.45 -22.67
N ALA A 169 3.89 34.34 -23.53
CA ALA A 169 3.31 34.53 -24.85
C ALA A 169 3.42 33.25 -25.71
N ASP A 170 4.57 32.60 -25.69
CA ASP A 170 4.94 31.49 -26.58
C ASP A 170 4.84 30.11 -25.95
N ARG A 171 4.68 30.02 -24.62
CA ARG A 171 4.68 28.74 -23.89
C ARG A 171 4.03 28.86 -22.52
N VAL A 172 3.71 27.73 -21.91
CA VAL A 172 3.38 27.62 -20.48
C VAL A 172 4.38 26.69 -19.80
N VAL A 173 4.85 27.08 -18.62
CA VAL A 173 5.75 26.29 -17.76
C VAL A 173 4.93 25.75 -16.59
N ILE A 174 5.01 24.44 -16.35
CA ILE A 174 4.41 23.76 -15.21
C ILE A 174 5.56 23.14 -14.40
N THR A 175 5.61 23.42 -13.10
CA THR A 175 6.65 22.91 -12.19
C THR A 175 6.01 22.10 -11.08
N TRP A 176 6.57 20.93 -10.79
CA TRP A 176 6.25 20.12 -9.62
C TRP A 176 7.46 20.12 -8.68
N ASP A 177 7.22 20.39 -7.40
CA ASP A 177 8.18 20.20 -6.32
C ASP A 177 7.54 19.26 -5.29
N LEU A 178 7.84 17.97 -5.42
CA LEU A 178 7.10 16.91 -4.73
C LEU A 178 8.00 16.10 -3.81
N THR A 179 7.39 15.60 -2.74
CA THR A 179 7.95 14.56 -1.88
C THR A 179 7.23 13.23 -2.11
N GLU A 180 7.98 12.15 -2.02
CA GLU A 180 7.43 10.82 -1.75
C GLU A 180 6.72 10.79 -0.39
N PRO A 181 5.79 9.85 -0.16
CA PRO A 181 5.20 9.69 1.17
C PRO A 181 6.27 9.32 2.20
N PHE A 182 6.13 9.82 3.42
CA PHE A 182 7.13 9.68 4.47
C PHE A 182 6.55 9.46 5.87
N GLY A 183 7.33 8.76 6.68
CA GLY A 183 7.11 8.52 8.10
C GLY A 183 6.08 7.46 8.45
N GLY A 184 5.21 7.06 7.52
CA GLY A 184 4.26 5.97 7.71
C GLY A 184 4.90 4.58 7.57
N TYR A 185 4.15 3.55 7.96
CA TYR A 185 4.57 2.14 7.81
C TYR A 185 4.65 1.73 6.33
N LEU A 186 3.74 2.24 5.50
CA LEU A 186 3.70 2.05 4.04
C LEU A 186 4.80 2.79 3.26
N ASP A 187 5.75 3.44 3.96
CA ASP A 187 6.67 4.39 3.35
C ASP A 187 8.13 3.91 3.46
N PHE A 188 8.96 4.35 2.52
CA PHE A 188 10.38 3.99 2.45
C PHE A 188 11.30 4.99 3.14
N SER A 189 10.77 6.18 3.48
CA SER A 189 11.56 7.29 4.02
C SER A 189 10.90 7.86 5.26
N TRP A 190 11.70 8.25 6.27
CA TRP A 190 11.19 8.99 7.44
C TRP A 190 11.02 10.48 7.18
N PHE A 191 11.74 11.02 6.20
CA PHE A 191 11.81 12.45 5.91
C PHE A 191 11.25 12.74 4.52
N PRO A 192 10.72 13.95 4.30
CA PRO A 192 10.36 14.41 2.96
C PRO A 192 11.53 14.27 1.99
N THR A 193 11.25 13.77 0.78
CA THR A 193 12.20 13.73 -0.33
C THR A 193 12.00 14.92 -1.26
N THR A 194 12.95 15.21 -2.14
CA THR A 194 12.85 16.31 -3.11
C THR A 194 12.83 15.78 -4.53
N ASN A 195 11.76 16.07 -5.24
CA ASN A 195 11.55 15.70 -6.64
C ASN A 195 11.05 16.93 -7.40
N LEU A 196 11.98 17.59 -8.11
CA LEU A 196 11.79 18.86 -8.77
C LEU A 196 11.92 18.68 -10.29
N PHE A 197 10.78 18.76 -10.97
CA PHE A 197 10.68 18.54 -12.42
C PHE A 197 9.68 19.48 -13.07
N GLN A 198 9.81 19.66 -14.39
CA GLN A 198 9.05 20.64 -15.17
C GLN A 198 8.52 20.05 -16.47
N ALA A 199 7.38 20.57 -16.91
CA ALA A 199 6.95 20.51 -18.30
C ALA A 199 6.87 21.92 -18.89
N VAL A 200 7.32 22.07 -20.12
CA VAL A 200 7.15 23.30 -20.91
C VAL A 200 6.34 22.96 -22.15
N LEU A 201 5.16 23.55 -22.29
CA LEU A 201 4.27 23.34 -23.43
C LEU A 201 4.32 24.59 -24.32
N HIS A 202 4.88 24.45 -25.52
CA HIS A 202 5.05 25.56 -26.45
C HIS A 202 3.84 25.71 -27.39
N ARG A 203 3.61 26.95 -27.84
CA ARG A 203 2.54 27.32 -28.78
C ARG A 203 2.59 26.54 -30.09
N ASP A 204 3.78 26.11 -30.51
CA ASP A 204 4.00 25.30 -31.72
C ASP A 204 3.70 23.80 -31.53
N GLY A 205 3.37 23.37 -30.31
CA GLY A 205 3.11 21.98 -29.96
C GLY A 205 4.32 21.22 -29.44
N SER A 206 5.51 21.83 -29.40
CA SER A 206 6.66 21.20 -28.77
C SER A 206 6.47 21.10 -27.25
N ILE A 207 6.98 20.01 -26.69
CA ILE A 207 6.94 19.71 -25.26
C ILE A 207 8.37 19.51 -24.79
N GLU A 208 8.73 20.12 -23.67
CA GLU A 208 9.97 19.79 -22.94
C GLU A 208 9.59 19.20 -21.58
N MET A 209 10.26 18.13 -21.17
CA MET A 209 10.16 17.54 -19.82
C MET A 209 11.56 17.55 -19.19
N SER A 210 11.71 18.25 -18.07
CA SER A 210 13.01 18.51 -17.45
C SER A 210 13.06 18.00 -16.02
N TYR A 211 14.16 17.36 -15.63
CA TYR A 211 14.33 16.73 -14.32
C TYR A 211 15.54 17.30 -13.61
N LYS A 212 15.34 18.17 -12.63
CA LYS A 212 16.43 18.86 -11.94
C LYS A 212 16.98 18.05 -10.77
N THR A 213 16.09 17.59 -9.91
CA THR A 213 16.43 16.78 -8.72
C THR A 213 15.39 15.69 -8.60
N MET A 214 15.80 14.42 -8.51
CA MET A 214 14.87 13.29 -8.31
C MET A 214 15.46 12.29 -7.31
N GLU A 215 14.85 12.23 -6.14
CA GLU A 215 15.12 11.18 -5.15
C GLU A 215 14.37 9.89 -5.52
N ALA A 216 13.12 10.01 -5.97
CA ALA A 216 12.31 8.90 -6.45
C ALA A 216 12.98 8.20 -7.64
N LYS A 217 12.98 6.86 -7.62
CA LYS A 217 13.64 6.02 -8.64
C LYS A 217 12.68 5.30 -9.57
N ASP A 218 11.39 5.38 -9.30
CA ASP A 218 10.32 4.70 -10.03
C ASP A 218 9.18 5.68 -10.32
N GLY A 219 8.52 5.52 -11.45
CA GLY A 219 7.51 6.44 -11.98
C GLY A 219 7.32 6.23 -13.48
N ILE A 220 6.34 6.91 -14.07
CA ILE A 220 6.03 6.77 -15.50
C ILE A 220 6.26 8.09 -16.21
N VAL A 221 7.03 8.07 -17.30
CA VAL A 221 7.27 9.23 -18.18
C VAL A 221 6.72 8.91 -19.55
N GLY A 222 5.96 9.82 -20.15
CA GLY A 222 5.42 9.57 -21.48
C GLY A 222 4.43 10.60 -21.99
N ILE A 223 4.12 10.49 -23.28
CA ILE A 223 3.04 11.24 -23.93
C ILE A 223 2.01 10.27 -24.49
N TYR A 224 0.74 10.60 -24.22
CA TYR A 224 -0.41 9.78 -24.49
C TYR A 224 -1.45 10.59 -25.29
N PRO A 225 -1.19 10.93 -26.57
CA PRO A 225 -2.26 11.46 -27.43
C PRO A 225 -3.31 10.36 -27.73
N SER A 226 -4.50 10.77 -28.15
CA SER A 226 -5.48 9.88 -28.77
C SER A 226 -4.87 9.19 -29.98
N LEU A 227 -4.87 7.86 -29.95
CA LEU A 227 -4.27 7.03 -30.98
C LEU A 227 -5.28 6.65 -32.06
N SER A 228 -4.79 6.50 -33.30
CA SER A 228 -5.60 5.94 -34.39
C SER A 228 -5.75 4.43 -34.21
N ALA A 229 -6.76 3.85 -34.86
CA ALA A 229 -6.97 2.40 -34.82
C ALA A 229 -5.70 1.64 -35.26
N GLY A 230 -5.22 0.74 -34.40
CA GLY A 230 -4.01 -0.06 -34.64
C GLY A 230 -2.70 0.56 -34.15
N GLU A 231 -2.67 1.85 -33.80
CA GLU A 231 -1.52 2.43 -33.09
C GLU A 231 -1.54 2.02 -31.61
N ARG A 232 -0.35 1.88 -31.02
CA ARG A 232 -0.17 1.54 -29.60
C ARG A 232 0.89 2.44 -29.00
N VAL A 233 0.81 2.66 -27.69
CA VAL A 233 1.88 3.29 -26.93
C VAL A 233 3.12 2.39 -26.99
N GLN A 234 4.26 2.96 -27.34
CA GLN A 234 5.52 2.23 -27.39
C GLN A 234 6.30 2.40 -26.09
N SER A 235 6.62 1.29 -25.42
CA SER A 235 7.57 1.28 -24.30
C SER A 235 8.99 1.39 -24.82
N ILE A 236 9.67 2.47 -24.48
CA ILE A 236 11.02 2.80 -24.97
C ILE A 236 11.93 3.18 -23.81
N ASP A 237 13.22 2.95 -23.99
CA ASP A 237 14.27 3.56 -23.17
C ASP A 237 14.47 5.01 -23.66
N LEU A 238 14.02 5.99 -22.87
CA LEU A 238 14.09 7.42 -23.18
C LEU A 238 15.52 7.95 -23.11
N SER A 239 16.38 7.35 -22.29
CA SER A 239 17.76 7.80 -22.12
C SER A 239 18.60 7.45 -23.35
N SER A 240 18.26 6.34 -24.04
CA SER A 240 18.88 5.89 -25.29
C SER A 240 18.48 6.69 -26.55
N LEU A 241 17.52 7.61 -26.45
CA LEU A 241 17.00 8.32 -27.63
C LEU A 241 18.03 9.26 -28.26
N THR A 242 18.11 9.21 -29.59
CA THR A 242 18.97 10.06 -30.41
C THR A 242 18.14 10.83 -31.44
N PRO A 243 18.69 11.88 -32.08
CA PRO A 243 18.01 12.56 -33.18
C PRO A 243 17.62 11.65 -34.37
N LYS A 244 18.15 10.42 -34.44
CA LYS A 244 17.86 9.41 -35.45
C LYS A 244 16.73 8.43 -35.07
N SER A 245 16.18 8.50 -33.86
CA SER A 245 15.20 7.54 -33.32
C SER A 245 13.79 7.58 -33.98
N GLY A 246 13.63 8.24 -35.13
CA GLY A 246 12.35 8.34 -35.84
C GLY A 246 11.32 9.20 -35.10
N SER A 247 10.07 9.19 -35.59
CA SER A 247 8.94 9.83 -34.90
C SER A 247 7.93 8.81 -34.38
N LEU A 248 7.41 9.07 -33.19
CA LEU A 248 6.56 8.17 -32.41
C LEU A 248 5.19 8.81 -32.19
N ALA A 249 4.12 8.02 -32.28
CA ALA A 249 2.75 8.50 -32.08
C ALA A 249 2.45 8.71 -30.59
N ALA A 250 2.66 7.67 -29.78
CA ALA A 250 2.64 7.71 -28.33
C ALA A 250 3.78 6.84 -27.81
N LEU A 251 4.33 7.23 -26.67
CA LEU A 251 5.48 6.55 -26.07
C LEU A 251 5.47 6.74 -24.57
N CYS A 252 6.04 5.77 -23.88
CA CYS A 252 6.28 5.84 -22.46
C CYS A 252 7.54 5.07 -22.09
N GLU A 253 8.02 5.38 -20.90
CA GLU A 253 8.93 4.55 -20.14
C GLU A 253 8.37 4.39 -18.74
N ALA A 254 8.30 3.15 -18.29
CA ALA A 254 8.04 2.84 -16.89
C ALA A 254 9.38 2.66 -16.20
N PHE A 255 9.63 3.47 -15.18
CA PHE A 255 10.71 3.25 -14.25
C PHE A 255 10.18 2.48 -13.05
N HIS A 256 10.79 1.35 -12.73
CA HIS A 256 10.29 0.41 -11.74
C HIS A 256 11.43 -0.39 -11.08
N TYR A 257 11.14 -0.88 -9.87
CA TYR A 257 12.00 -1.82 -9.15
C TYR A 257 11.84 -3.26 -9.67
N LEU A 258 12.38 -4.24 -8.95
CA LEU A 258 12.30 -5.66 -9.32
C LEU A 258 10.86 -6.16 -9.30
N MET A 259 10.55 -7.14 -10.14
CA MET A 259 9.23 -7.76 -10.17
C MET A 259 8.95 -8.47 -8.84
N PRO A 260 7.78 -8.26 -8.22
CA PRO A 260 7.40 -9.03 -7.04
C PRO A 260 7.18 -10.52 -7.39
N PRO A 261 7.75 -11.46 -6.61
CA PRO A 261 7.35 -12.86 -6.68
C PRO A 261 5.87 -13.04 -6.39
N ARG A 262 5.24 -14.07 -6.96
CA ARG A 262 3.84 -14.40 -6.66
C ARG A 262 3.73 -15.05 -5.27
N PRO A 263 2.69 -14.75 -4.47
CA PRO A 263 2.54 -15.32 -3.13
C PRO A 263 2.43 -16.85 -3.13
N GLN A 264 1.82 -17.43 -4.18
CA GLN A 264 1.74 -18.88 -4.36
C GLN A 264 3.11 -19.54 -4.47
N ASP A 265 4.01 -18.92 -5.23
CA ASP A 265 5.35 -19.44 -5.46
C ASP A 265 6.20 -19.28 -4.21
N LEU A 266 6.04 -18.17 -3.47
CA LEU A 266 6.69 -17.94 -2.18
C LEU A 266 6.31 -19.03 -1.16
N SER A 267 5.01 -19.31 -0.99
CA SER A 267 4.58 -20.33 -0.03
C SER A 267 5.01 -21.73 -0.48
N CYS A 268 4.88 -22.06 -1.76
CA CYS A 268 5.31 -23.35 -2.31
C CYS A 268 6.81 -23.58 -2.12
N THR A 269 7.64 -22.56 -2.35
CA THR A 269 9.10 -22.64 -2.16
C THR A 269 9.44 -23.08 -0.73
N VAL A 270 8.80 -22.49 0.28
CA VAL A 270 9.04 -22.82 1.68
C VAL A 270 8.46 -24.19 2.05
N ILE A 271 7.19 -24.43 1.72
CA ILE A 271 6.45 -25.61 2.18
C ILE A 271 6.98 -26.89 1.53
N GLN A 272 7.36 -26.86 0.25
CA GLN A 272 7.97 -28.02 -0.40
C GLN A 272 9.33 -28.39 0.22
N ALA A 273 10.09 -27.39 0.68
CA ALA A 273 11.42 -27.61 1.26
C ALA A 273 11.40 -28.02 2.73
N LEU A 274 10.51 -27.43 3.53
CA LEU A 274 10.50 -27.57 5.00
C LEU A 274 9.26 -28.30 5.56
N GLY A 275 8.31 -28.65 4.69
CA GLY A 275 7.04 -29.29 5.04
C GLY A 275 5.93 -28.30 5.40
N ASP A 276 4.69 -28.79 5.37
CA ASP A 276 3.48 -28.02 5.69
C ASP A 276 3.28 -27.89 7.21
N LYS A 277 4.16 -27.13 7.87
CA LYS A 277 4.20 -26.96 9.33
C LYS A 277 4.04 -25.51 9.81
N PHE A 278 3.83 -24.58 8.89
CA PHE A 278 3.67 -23.16 9.18
C PHE A 278 2.21 -22.78 9.05
N ASP A 279 1.67 -22.09 10.06
CA ASP A 279 0.35 -21.46 9.95
C ASP A 279 0.44 -20.17 9.13
N PHE A 280 1.55 -19.43 9.33
CA PHE A 280 1.79 -18.15 8.70
C PHE A 280 3.18 -18.03 8.09
N LEU A 281 3.34 -17.22 7.04
CA LEU A 281 4.64 -16.90 6.44
C LEU A 281 4.80 -15.38 6.29
N ALA A 282 5.88 -14.84 6.86
CA ALA A 282 6.25 -13.44 6.73
C ALA A 282 7.53 -13.31 5.89
N TYR A 283 7.49 -12.50 4.84
CA TYR A 283 8.57 -12.37 3.87
C TYR A 283 9.28 -11.02 3.98
N TYR A 284 10.61 -11.04 4.02
CA TYR A 284 11.48 -9.86 4.10
C TYR A 284 12.60 -9.98 3.08
N SER A 285 13.06 -8.88 2.49
CA SER A 285 14.07 -8.92 1.41
C SER A 285 15.17 -7.88 1.53
N ASP A 286 16.33 -8.18 0.94
CA ASP A 286 17.44 -7.21 0.75
C ASP A 286 17.25 -6.29 -0.47
N PHE A 287 16.19 -6.54 -1.24
CA PHE A 287 15.88 -5.79 -2.45
C PHE A 287 14.46 -5.23 -2.38
N ARG A 288 14.24 -4.11 -3.07
CA ARG A 288 12.92 -3.51 -3.24
C ARG A 288 12.24 -4.09 -4.48
N ILE A 289 10.93 -4.31 -4.37
CA ILE A 289 10.06 -4.74 -5.45
C ILE A 289 9.22 -3.58 -5.99
N ASP A 290 8.66 -3.73 -7.19
CA ASP A 290 7.76 -2.78 -7.82
C ASP A 290 6.40 -2.76 -7.12
N ASN A 291 6.30 -1.91 -6.11
CA ASN A 291 5.08 -1.62 -5.36
C ASN A 291 5.15 -0.16 -4.85
N GLN A 292 4.00 0.52 -4.87
CA GLN A 292 3.83 1.89 -4.42
C GLN A 292 3.80 2.01 -2.88
N GLU A 293 3.65 0.89 -2.18
CA GLU A 293 3.70 0.77 -0.73
C GLU A 293 4.91 -0.06 -0.29
N ALA A 294 5.45 0.27 0.88
CA ALA A 294 6.55 -0.45 1.49
C ALA A 294 6.11 -1.70 2.28
N SER A 295 4.82 -1.79 2.60
CA SER A 295 4.22 -2.92 3.31
C SER A 295 3.41 -3.80 2.35
N SER A 296 3.05 -4.99 2.81
CA SER A 296 2.36 -5.99 2.01
C SER A 296 1.02 -6.36 2.63
N PRO A 297 -0.09 -6.38 1.88
CA PRO A 297 -1.29 -7.06 2.34
C PRO A 297 -0.99 -8.56 2.53
N SER A 298 -1.95 -9.30 3.03
CA SER A 298 -1.89 -10.76 3.13
C SER A 298 -2.66 -11.48 2.05
N ASP A 299 -2.25 -12.72 1.80
CA ASP A 299 -2.96 -13.69 0.97
C ASP A 299 -2.79 -15.09 1.54
N GLY A 300 -3.78 -15.94 1.32
CA GLY A 300 -3.67 -17.34 1.69
C GLY A 300 -4.99 -18.09 1.57
N PRO A 301 -4.92 -19.42 1.65
CA PRO A 301 -6.10 -20.24 1.83
C PRO A 301 -6.42 -20.19 3.32
N ILE A 302 -7.19 -19.19 3.80
CA ILE A 302 -7.54 -19.04 5.22
C ILE A 302 -7.82 -20.42 5.79
N GLY A 303 -6.87 -20.97 6.55
CA GLY A 303 -6.76 -22.41 6.81
C GLY A 303 -7.61 -22.84 8.01
N GLY A 304 -7.93 -24.12 8.12
CA GLY A 304 -8.74 -24.67 9.21
C GLY A 304 -10.26 -24.64 8.95
N ASN A 305 -10.91 -25.73 9.37
CA ASN A 305 -12.37 -25.88 9.39
C ASN A 305 -12.98 -25.00 10.50
N VAL A 306 -12.88 -23.68 10.36
CA VAL A 306 -13.43 -22.71 11.31
C VAL A 306 -14.72 -22.13 10.75
N THR A 307 -15.79 -22.20 11.53
CA THR A 307 -17.11 -21.61 11.18
C THR A 307 -17.53 -20.61 12.26
N GLY A 308 -18.58 -19.84 11.98
CA GLY A 308 -19.08 -18.81 12.90
C GLY A 308 -18.20 -17.56 12.95
N ILE A 309 -17.48 -17.27 11.85
CA ILE A 309 -16.56 -16.13 11.74
C ILE A 309 -16.92 -15.15 10.60
N GLY A 310 -18.13 -15.28 10.03
CA GLY A 310 -18.54 -14.52 8.85
C GLY A 310 -18.04 -15.12 7.53
N ASP A 311 -18.47 -14.49 6.43
CA ASP A 311 -18.00 -14.83 5.09
C ASP A 311 -16.62 -14.20 4.84
N THR A 312 -15.58 -15.01 5.01
CA THR A 312 -14.20 -14.58 4.79
C THR A 312 -13.90 -14.26 3.32
N LYS A 313 -14.73 -14.71 2.37
CA LYS A 313 -14.47 -14.68 0.92
C LYS A 313 -13.20 -15.41 0.47
N HIS A 314 -12.57 -16.18 1.36
CA HIS A 314 -11.46 -17.07 1.03
C HIS A 314 -11.98 -18.52 0.96
N ALA A 315 -12.03 -19.08 -0.25
CA ALA A 315 -12.44 -20.46 -0.43
C ALA A 315 -11.26 -21.42 -0.18
N GLN A 316 -11.46 -22.43 0.65
CA GLN A 316 -10.51 -23.55 0.80
C GLN A 316 -10.83 -24.67 -0.21
N THR A 317 -10.82 -24.35 -1.50
CA THR A 317 -10.96 -25.41 -2.50
C THR A 317 -9.64 -26.16 -2.64
N LYS A 318 -9.71 -27.44 -2.99
CA LYS A 318 -8.52 -28.26 -3.28
C LYS A 318 -7.54 -27.56 -4.25
N PRO A 319 -7.98 -26.94 -5.37
CA PRO A 319 -7.08 -26.17 -6.23
C PRO A 319 -6.37 -25.00 -5.53
N ILE A 320 -7.01 -24.32 -4.58
CA ILE A 320 -6.40 -23.18 -3.86
C ILE A 320 -5.33 -23.67 -2.90
N LEU A 321 -5.57 -24.80 -2.20
CA LEU A 321 -4.58 -25.45 -1.34
C LEU A 321 -3.39 -25.97 -2.15
N GLU A 322 -3.65 -26.69 -3.25
CA GLU A 322 -2.61 -27.20 -4.16
C GLU A 322 -1.78 -26.07 -4.77
N SER A 323 -2.41 -24.93 -5.12
CA SER A 323 -1.69 -23.77 -5.66
C SER A 323 -0.69 -23.13 -4.68
N ARG A 324 -0.75 -23.50 -3.40
CA ARG A 324 0.15 -23.01 -2.34
C ARG A 324 0.94 -24.14 -1.70
N CYS A 325 0.87 -25.35 -2.27
CA CYS A 325 1.55 -26.56 -1.83
C CYS A 325 1.28 -26.95 -0.38
N THR A 326 0.11 -26.60 0.15
CA THR A 326 -0.29 -26.91 1.52
C THR A 326 -1.39 -27.96 1.54
N ASP A 327 -1.36 -28.84 2.55
CA ASP A 327 -2.44 -29.77 2.88
C ASP A 327 -3.48 -29.12 3.82
N GLY A 328 -3.29 -27.83 4.16
CA GLY A 328 -4.20 -27.02 4.95
C GLY A 328 -3.63 -26.48 6.26
N ARG A 329 -2.34 -26.72 6.56
CA ARG A 329 -1.68 -26.09 7.72
C ARG A 329 -1.41 -24.61 7.46
N PHE A 330 -0.89 -24.25 6.28
CA PHE A 330 -0.66 -22.87 5.88
C PHE A 330 -1.98 -22.14 5.63
N GLN A 331 -2.13 -20.99 6.28
CA GLN A 331 -3.39 -20.26 6.36
C GLN A 331 -3.28 -18.91 5.66
N LEU A 332 -2.18 -18.20 5.90
CA LEU A 332 -1.97 -16.85 5.40
C LEU A 332 -0.48 -16.51 5.35
N GLY A 333 -0.05 -15.77 4.34
CA GLY A 333 1.26 -15.14 4.33
C GLY A 333 1.18 -13.71 3.83
N LEU A 334 2.26 -12.95 4.02
CA LEU A 334 2.38 -11.66 3.35
C LEU A 334 2.37 -11.89 1.83
N TYR A 335 1.60 -11.10 1.09
CA TYR A 335 1.46 -11.19 -0.36
C TYR A 335 2.82 -11.05 -1.09
N GLN A 336 3.70 -10.21 -0.54
CA GLN A 336 4.99 -9.83 -1.11
C GLN A 336 6.04 -9.58 0.00
N PRO A 337 7.35 -9.65 -0.32
CA PRO A 337 8.40 -9.35 0.65
C PRO A 337 8.49 -7.87 0.99
N ILE A 338 8.72 -7.59 2.28
CA ILE A 338 8.98 -6.23 2.78
C ILE A 338 10.48 -5.96 2.70
N PHE A 339 10.84 -4.90 1.97
CA PHE A 339 12.23 -4.49 1.81
C PHE A 339 12.85 -4.06 3.14
N VAL A 340 14.05 -4.53 3.44
CA VAL A 340 14.78 -4.21 4.67
C VAL A 340 14.89 -2.70 4.91
N GLY A 341 14.99 -1.87 3.87
CA GLY A 341 15.05 -0.41 3.97
C GLY A 341 13.72 0.30 4.24
N ALA A 342 12.58 -0.41 4.27
CA ALA A 342 11.28 0.18 4.60
C ALA A 342 11.23 0.73 6.03
N ASN A 343 10.41 1.76 6.27
CA ASN A 343 10.20 2.27 7.63
C ASN A 343 9.67 1.19 8.58
N GLU A 344 8.81 0.29 8.07
CA GLU A 344 8.24 -0.81 8.84
C GLU A 344 9.30 -1.75 9.44
N MET A 345 10.37 -2.00 8.69
CA MET A 345 11.45 -2.92 9.09
C MET A 345 12.38 -2.33 10.15
N GLN A 346 12.29 -1.03 10.41
CA GLN A 346 13.18 -0.35 11.36
C GLN A 346 12.73 -0.61 12.80
N GLU A 347 13.69 -0.80 13.69
CA GLU A 347 13.42 -1.04 15.10
C GLU A 347 12.61 0.10 15.72
N ARG A 348 12.95 1.34 15.39
CA ARG A 348 12.31 2.57 15.89
C ARG A 348 12.40 3.68 14.84
N PRO A 349 11.51 4.69 14.87
CA PRO A 349 11.75 5.93 14.15
C PRO A 349 13.08 6.57 14.57
N PRO A 350 13.81 7.25 13.67
CA PRO A 350 14.92 8.12 14.04
C PRO A 350 14.49 9.18 15.06
N ASP A 351 15.40 9.61 15.94
CA ASP A 351 15.11 10.59 17.01
C ASP A 351 14.53 11.92 16.49
N ASN A 352 14.89 12.30 15.27
CA ASN A 352 14.42 13.51 14.60
C ASN A 352 13.28 13.27 13.59
N ALA A 353 12.65 12.09 13.59
CA ALA A 353 11.54 11.78 12.69
C ALA A 353 10.37 12.77 12.87
N PRO A 354 9.69 13.20 11.79
CA PRO A 354 8.57 14.13 11.88
C PRO A 354 7.41 13.58 12.73
N GLY A 355 7.13 14.24 13.86
CA GLY A 355 6.10 13.81 14.83
C GLY A 355 4.72 14.45 14.66
N GLY A 356 4.46 15.22 13.58
CA GLY A 356 3.23 16.00 13.42
C GLY A 356 2.02 15.25 12.87
N ASN A 357 2.17 13.98 12.48
CA ASN A 357 1.12 13.20 11.83
C ASN A 357 0.64 12.04 12.73
N PRO A 358 -0.61 12.04 13.21
CA PRO A 358 -1.14 10.98 14.09
C PRO A 358 -1.31 9.61 13.42
N LYS A 359 -1.01 9.50 12.12
CA LYS A 359 -0.87 8.21 11.42
C LYS A 359 0.54 7.62 11.49
N ASN A 360 1.51 8.37 12.03
CA ASN A 360 2.91 7.97 12.10
C ASN A 360 3.29 7.66 13.55
N ILE A 361 4.11 6.63 13.77
CA ILE A 361 4.54 6.21 15.11
C ILE A 361 5.33 7.31 15.83
N ALA A 362 6.04 8.15 15.08
CA ALA A 362 6.79 9.28 15.60
C ALA A 362 5.90 10.22 16.44
N PHE A 363 4.64 10.45 16.04
CA PHE A 363 3.66 11.25 16.79
C PHE A 363 3.39 10.69 18.19
N TYR A 364 3.38 9.36 18.33
CA TYR A 364 3.09 8.69 19.60
C TYR A 364 4.32 8.51 20.49
N THR A 365 5.52 8.84 20.02
CA THR A 365 6.78 8.62 20.77
C THR A 365 6.71 9.16 22.21
N PRO A 366 6.22 10.38 22.48
CA PRO A 366 6.13 10.89 23.86
C PRO A 366 5.15 10.11 24.74
N LEU A 367 4.05 9.61 24.17
CA LEU A 367 3.04 8.82 24.89
C LEU A 367 3.54 7.40 25.15
N LEU A 368 4.17 6.78 24.15
CA LEU A 368 4.71 5.42 24.25
C LEU A 368 5.91 5.36 25.20
N ALA A 369 6.72 6.42 25.23
CA ALA A 369 7.80 6.57 26.22
C ALA A 369 7.29 6.53 27.67
N GLN A 370 6.09 7.06 27.93
CA GLN A 370 5.49 7.01 29.27
C GLN A 370 4.91 5.63 29.61
N ALA A 371 4.65 4.80 28.60
CA ALA A 371 4.04 3.48 28.76
C ALA A 371 5.08 2.36 28.99
N THR A 372 6.38 2.63 28.85
CA THR A 372 7.45 1.64 29.02
C THR A 372 8.48 2.07 30.07
N PRO A 373 9.07 1.13 30.84
CA PRO A 373 10.07 1.46 31.86
C PRO A 373 11.34 2.13 31.32
N ASP A 374 11.70 1.89 30.05
CA ASP A 374 12.90 2.41 29.39
C ASP A 374 12.67 3.76 28.69
N GLY A 375 11.46 4.32 28.75
CA GLY A 375 11.17 5.60 28.12
C GLY A 375 11.11 5.54 26.59
N LYS A 376 11.00 4.36 25.98
CA LYS A 376 11.02 4.19 24.52
C LYS A 376 9.85 3.35 24.01
N PRO A 377 9.32 3.63 22.80
CA PRO A 377 8.41 2.72 22.13
C PRO A 377 8.98 1.30 22.08
N ARG A 378 8.12 0.31 22.23
CA ARG A 378 8.46 -1.09 21.98
C ARG A 378 9.08 -1.20 20.57
N PRO A 379 10.19 -1.94 20.42
CA PRO A 379 10.87 -2.06 19.13
C PRO A 379 9.97 -2.75 18.09
N TYR A 380 10.18 -2.43 16.82
CA TYR A 380 9.48 -3.00 15.66
C TYR A 380 7.96 -2.82 15.69
N ASN A 381 7.47 -1.71 16.26
CA ASN A 381 6.04 -1.43 16.42
C ASN A 381 5.27 -1.52 15.10
N TYR A 382 5.79 -0.92 14.01
CA TYR A 382 5.16 -1.03 12.69
C TYR A 382 5.07 -2.48 12.21
N ALA A 383 6.17 -3.24 12.25
CA ALA A 383 6.19 -4.62 11.79
C ALA A 383 5.21 -5.52 12.55
N VAL A 384 5.18 -5.45 13.89
CA VAL A 384 4.27 -6.32 14.68
C VAL A 384 2.82 -5.87 14.59
N GLY A 385 2.57 -4.55 14.49
CA GLY A 385 1.22 -4.03 14.27
C GLY A 385 0.66 -4.45 12.92
N HIS A 386 1.49 -4.40 11.87
CA HIS A 386 1.14 -4.86 10.54
C HIS A 386 0.97 -6.39 10.48
N LEU A 387 1.90 -7.19 11.01
CA LEU A 387 1.74 -8.65 11.09
C LEU A 387 0.47 -9.04 11.86
N GLY A 388 0.21 -8.41 13.00
CA GLY A 388 -1.00 -8.64 13.79
C GLY A 388 -2.28 -8.28 13.05
N HIS A 389 -2.23 -7.23 12.23
CA HIS A 389 -3.32 -6.86 11.35
C HIS A 389 -3.54 -7.90 10.26
N GLU A 390 -2.52 -8.20 9.47
CA GLU A 390 -2.64 -9.10 8.33
C GLU A 390 -3.05 -10.51 8.78
N ILE A 391 -2.40 -11.06 9.81
CA ILE A 391 -2.77 -12.37 10.37
C ILE A 391 -4.17 -12.34 10.99
N GLY A 392 -4.62 -11.20 11.52
CA GLY A 392 -5.95 -11.03 12.09
C GLY A 392 -7.09 -11.17 11.07
N HIS A 393 -6.84 -10.85 9.79
CA HIS A 393 -7.79 -11.08 8.69
C HIS A 393 -8.17 -12.54 8.53
N ARG A 394 -7.42 -13.47 9.10
CA ARG A 394 -7.84 -14.86 9.15
C ARG A 394 -9.23 -15.07 9.81
N TRP A 395 -9.57 -14.27 10.82
CA TRP A 395 -10.76 -14.50 11.67
C TRP A 395 -11.77 -13.37 11.67
N SER A 396 -11.33 -12.16 11.32
CA SER A 396 -12.00 -10.95 11.78
C SER A 396 -12.55 -10.12 10.63
N ALA A 397 -13.44 -9.20 10.98
CA ALA A 397 -14.04 -8.20 10.10
C ALA A 397 -15.05 -8.70 9.06
N TYR A 398 -15.49 -9.95 9.15
CA TYR A 398 -16.50 -10.51 8.24
C TYR A 398 -17.86 -10.80 8.90
N ALA A 399 -17.90 -10.78 10.23
CA ALA A 399 -19.08 -11.18 10.98
C ALA A 399 -20.25 -10.19 10.84
N THR A 400 -21.45 -10.73 10.88
CA THR A 400 -22.72 -10.02 10.96
C THR A 400 -23.39 -10.28 12.31
N ALA A 401 -24.44 -9.52 12.63
CA ALA A 401 -25.26 -9.73 13.82
C ALA A 401 -26.74 -9.62 13.47
N ARG A 402 -27.60 -10.39 14.17
CA ARG A 402 -29.06 -10.24 14.10
C ARG A 402 -29.57 -9.31 15.19
N VAL A 403 -29.93 -8.09 14.82
CA VAL A 403 -30.45 -7.07 15.74
C VAL A 403 -31.88 -6.72 15.32
N ASN A 404 -32.83 -6.82 16.24
CA ASN A 404 -34.26 -6.53 15.98
C ASN A 404 -34.86 -7.31 14.79
N GLY A 405 -34.38 -8.53 14.52
CA GLY A 405 -34.86 -9.36 13.42
C GLY A 405 -34.17 -9.09 12.07
N GLU A 406 -33.28 -8.11 11.98
CA GLU A 406 -32.50 -7.80 10.78
C GLU A 406 -31.04 -8.24 10.94
N THR A 407 -30.44 -8.76 9.86
CA THR A 407 -28.99 -9.03 9.82
C THR A 407 -28.25 -7.76 9.40
N ILE A 408 -27.31 -7.31 10.22
CA ILE A 408 -26.45 -6.16 9.94
C ILE A 408 -24.98 -6.58 9.84
N SER A 409 -24.23 -6.00 8.90
CA SER A 409 -22.78 -6.20 8.85
C SER A 409 -22.10 -5.43 9.98
N LEU A 410 -21.14 -6.07 10.66
CA LEU A 410 -20.26 -5.42 11.64
C LEU A 410 -18.97 -4.89 11.00
N GLY A 411 -18.65 -5.36 9.79
CA GLY A 411 -17.50 -4.93 9.00
C GLY A 411 -17.88 -4.21 7.71
N ALA A 412 -16.90 -3.50 7.14
CA ALA A 412 -16.90 -2.98 5.77
C ALA A 412 -15.64 -3.54 5.10
N TRP A 413 -15.72 -4.82 4.69
CA TRP A 413 -14.63 -5.66 4.17
C TRP A 413 -13.40 -4.88 3.64
N PRO A 414 -12.18 -5.18 4.10
CA PRO A 414 -11.79 -6.25 5.02
C PRO A 414 -11.66 -5.78 6.49
N HIS A 415 -12.24 -4.64 6.88
CA HIS A 415 -12.07 -4.06 8.23
C HIS A 415 -13.37 -3.96 9.00
N TRP A 416 -13.30 -3.87 10.33
CA TRP A 416 -14.47 -3.51 11.15
C TRP A 416 -15.00 -2.13 10.75
N ASP A 417 -16.33 -1.97 10.80
CA ASP A 417 -16.96 -0.69 10.55
C ASP A 417 -16.42 0.35 11.55
N THR A 418 -16.07 1.54 11.07
CA THR A 418 -15.55 2.63 11.90
C THR A 418 -16.45 2.97 13.11
N GLY A 419 -17.77 2.78 12.99
CA GLY A 419 -18.75 2.99 14.05
C GLY A 419 -18.85 1.86 15.06
N LEU A 420 -18.19 0.72 14.84
CA LEU A 420 -18.19 -0.42 15.77
C LEU A 420 -17.35 -0.09 17.01
N GLU A 421 -17.88 -0.34 18.20
CA GLU A 421 -17.10 -0.37 19.45
C GLU A 421 -16.20 -1.60 19.44
N ALA A 422 -14.92 -1.38 19.17
CA ALA A 422 -13.91 -2.42 18.99
C ALA A 422 -12.75 -2.26 20.00
N ARG A 423 -13.06 -1.85 21.24
CA ARG A 423 -12.06 -1.74 22.31
C ARG A 423 -11.36 -3.09 22.53
N VAL A 424 -10.04 -3.05 22.64
CA VAL A 424 -9.22 -4.25 22.82
C VAL A 424 -9.37 -4.84 24.22
N ALA A 425 -9.28 -6.16 24.33
CA ALA A 425 -9.28 -6.84 25.64
C ALA A 425 -7.91 -6.77 26.33
N TYR A 426 -6.84 -6.86 25.54
CA TYR A 426 -5.46 -6.87 26.02
C TYR A 426 -4.63 -5.85 25.23
N PRO A 427 -4.47 -4.61 25.75
CA PRO A 427 -3.72 -3.57 25.06
C PRO A 427 -2.22 -3.87 24.95
N TYR A 428 -1.58 -3.43 23.86
CA TYR A 428 -0.16 -3.69 23.59
C TYR A 428 0.76 -2.48 23.79
N SER A 429 0.40 -1.35 23.17
CA SER A 429 1.19 -0.11 23.12
C SER A 429 0.67 0.95 24.08
N LEU A 430 -0.65 1.14 24.16
CA LEU A 430 -1.30 2.19 24.94
C LEU A 430 -2.34 1.60 25.91
N PRO A 431 -2.64 2.27 27.04
CA PRO A 431 -3.65 1.77 27.98
C PRO A 431 -5.07 1.67 27.41
N LEU A 432 -5.39 2.50 26.40
CA LEU A 432 -6.64 2.47 25.66
C LEU A 432 -6.33 2.37 24.17
N GLU A 433 -6.87 1.33 23.54
CA GLU A 433 -6.70 1.02 22.13
C GLU A 433 -8.03 0.55 21.52
N SER A 434 -8.11 0.68 20.20
CA SER A 434 -9.10 -0.02 19.37
C SER A 434 -8.41 -1.15 18.63
N SER A 435 -9.20 -2.14 18.21
CA SER A 435 -8.75 -3.32 17.47
C SER A 435 -7.80 -2.97 16.33
N THR A 436 -6.78 -3.81 16.15
CA THR A 436 -5.89 -3.75 14.98
C THR A 436 -6.67 -3.88 13.66
N GLN A 437 -7.84 -4.53 13.62
CA GLN A 437 -8.67 -4.75 12.43
C GLN A 437 -9.65 -3.60 12.10
N GLY A 438 -9.59 -2.47 12.81
CA GLY A 438 -10.48 -1.33 12.60
C GLY A 438 -11.43 -1.08 13.76
N GLY A 439 -12.54 -0.41 13.46
CA GLY A 439 -13.46 0.10 14.48
C GLY A 439 -12.84 1.19 15.34
N SER A 440 -13.54 1.56 16.41
CA SER A 440 -13.07 2.58 17.34
C SER A 440 -13.34 2.20 18.80
N ALA A 441 -12.59 2.82 19.72
CA ALA A 441 -12.93 2.87 21.13
C ALA A 441 -13.72 4.16 21.39
N TRP A 442 -15.03 4.06 21.46
CA TRP A 442 -15.97 5.16 21.56
C TRP A 442 -16.24 5.55 23.02
N GLN A 443 -16.45 6.86 23.20
CA GLN A 443 -17.12 7.45 24.35
C GLN A 443 -18.53 7.84 23.94
N ASP A 444 -19.53 7.36 24.69
CA ASP A 444 -20.91 7.86 24.65
C ASP A 444 -20.96 9.14 25.51
N ASN A 445 -21.31 10.27 24.89
CA ASN A 445 -21.37 11.56 25.58
C ASN A 445 -22.69 11.73 26.37
N LEU A 446 -23.59 10.74 26.34
CA LEU A 446 -24.88 10.69 27.04
C LEU A 446 -25.89 11.77 26.61
N ASP A 447 -25.66 12.40 25.46
CA ASP A 447 -26.52 13.42 24.84
C ASP A 447 -26.93 13.04 23.40
N GLY A 448 -26.73 11.78 23.01
CA GLY A 448 -26.94 11.29 21.64
C GLY A 448 -25.77 11.55 20.69
N THR A 449 -24.62 11.97 21.22
CA THR A 449 -23.37 12.14 20.48
C THR A 449 -22.27 11.23 21.00
N PHE A 450 -21.26 10.97 20.15
CA PHE A 450 -20.20 10.00 20.40
C PHE A 450 -18.86 10.60 20.00
N THR A 451 -17.84 10.34 20.80
CA THR A 451 -16.46 10.78 20.56
C THR A 451 -15.57 9.55 20.44
N PRO A 452 -14.87 9.30 19.32
CA PRO A 452 -13.92 8.22 19.24
C PRO A 452 -12.65 8.64 19.99
N LEU A 453 -12.30 7.89 21.04
CA LEU A 453 -11.08 8.13 21.83
C LEU A 453 -9.85 7.57 21.13
N ARG A 454 -10.05 6.50 20.36
CA ARG A 454 -9.06 5.84 19.51
C ARG A 454 -9.75 5.24 18.30
N ASN A 455 -9.08 5.34 17.15
CA ASN A 455 -9.44 4.61 15.94
C ASN A 455 -8.31 3.62 15.68
N GLY A 456 -8.64 2.36 15.47
CA GLY A 456 -7.64 1.32 15.29
C GLY A 456 -7.22 1.24 13.83
N PHE A 457 -5.98 1.59 13.51
CA PHE A 457 -5.34 1.29 12.22
C PHE A 457 -3.82 1.32 12.39
N PHE A 458 -3.19 0.14 12.51
CA PHE A 458 -1.75 -0.15 12.43
C PHE A 458 -0.78 0.59 13.38
N VAL A 459 -1.10 1.80 13.85
CA VAL A 459 -0.17 2.75 14.46
C VAL A 459 -0.80 3.47 15.68
N PRO A 460 -0.24 3.29 16.89
CA PRO A 460 0.73 2.26 17.22
C PRO A 460 0.10 0.85 17.11
N ALA A 461 0.92 -0.20 17.08
CA ALA A 461 0.46 -1.58 17.17
C ALA A 461 -0.52 -1.76 18.34
N SER A 462 -1.70 -2.31 18.07
CA SER A 462 -2.76 -2.53 19.06
C SER A 462 -3.16 -4.00 19.16
N GLY A 463 -3.97 -4.34 20.16
CA GLY A 463 -4.50 -5.69 20.35
C GLY A 463 -5.78 -6.02 19.56
N TYR A 464 -6.39 -7.15 19.93
CA TYR A 464 -7.69 -7.61 19.43
C TYR A 464 -8.81 -7.27 20.41
N SER A 465 -10.00 -6.95 19.90
CA SER A 465 -11.25 -6.79 20.65
C SER A 465 -11.75 -8.12 21.20
N TYR A 466 -12.67 -8.03 22.18
CA TYR A 466 -13.34 -9.22 22.72
C TYR A 466 -14.09 -10.02 21.65
N LEU A 467 -14.74 -9.35 20.69
CA LEU A 467 -15.40 -10.03 19.57
C LEU A 467 -14.39 -10.87 18.80
N GLU A 468 -13.25 -10.30 18.45
CA GLU A 468 -12.23 -11.01 17.68
C GLU A 468 -11.61 -12.17 18.44
N LEU A 469 -11.31 -12.00 19.73
CA LEU A 469 -10.83 -13.10 20.55
C LEU A 469 -11.85 -14.25 20.61
N TYR A 470 -13.15 -13.97 20.56
CA TYR A 470 -14.17 -15.01 20.42
C TYR A 470 -14.11 -15.68 19.04
N LEU A 471 -14.04 -14.92 17.95
CA LEU A 471 -13.95 -15.45 16.58
C LEU A 471 -12.69 -16.29 16.36
N MET A 472 -11.57 -15.89 16.98
CA MET A 472 -10.32 -16.64 17.04
C MET A 472 -10.44 -17.94 17.86
N GLY A 473 -11.50 -18.10 18.66
CA GLY A 473 -11.70 -19.23 19.58
C GLY A 473 -10.93 -19.08 20.90
N LEU A 474 -10.42 -17.89 21.21
CA LEU A 474 -9.56 -17.63 22.37
C LEU A 474 -10.32 -17.38 23.67
N ILE A 475 -11.56 -16.92 23.58
CA ILE A 475 -12.44 -16.72 24.75
C ILE A 475 -13.82 -17.33 24.53
N ALA A 476 -14.51 -17.65 25.62
CA ALA A 476 -15.89 -18.13 25.58
C ALA A 476 -16.87 -16.99 25.27
N ALA A 477 -18.06 -17.32 24.76
CA ALA A 477 -19.11 -16.33 24.51
C ALA A 477 -19.47 -15.51 25.78
N ALA A 478 -19.46 -16.15 26.95
CA ALA A 478 -19.75 -15.50 28.22
C ALA A 478 -18.71 -14.45 28.66
N GLU A 479 -17.51 -14.45 28.06
CA GLU A 479 -16.45 -13.47 28.32
C GLU A 479 -16.55 -12.24 27.41
N VAL A 480 -17.42 -12.26 26.39
CA VAL A 480 -17.62 -11.13 25.47
C VAL A 480 -18.62 -10.16 26.11
N PRO A 481 -18.20 -8.93 26.50
CA PRO A 481 -19.12 -7.93 26.98
C PRO A 481 -20.04 -7.46 25.85
N ASP A 482 -21.20 -6.96 26.21
CA ASP A 482 -22.04 -6.24 25.27
C ASP A 482 -21.28 -5.05 24.67
N PHE A 483 -21.46 -4.86 23.38
CA PHE A 483 -20.86 -3.77 22.62
C PHE A 483 -21.95 -3.07 21.81
N TYR A 484 -21.54 -2.19 20.90
CA TYR A 484 -22.49 -1.47 20.08
C TYR A 484 -21.85 -1.01 18.78
N ILE A 485 -22.71 -0.57 17.86
CA ILE A 485 -22.30 0.14 16.66
C ILE A 485 -23.07 1.45 16.57
N VAL A 486 -22.40 2.52 16.16
CA VAL A 486 -22.99 3.86 15.96
C VAL A 486 -23.19 4.10 14.46
N ARG A 487 -24.44 4.26 14.02
CA ARG A 487 -24.78 4.55 12.61
C ARG A 487 -26.01 5.48 12.49
N PRO A 488 -26.13 6.27 11.41
CA PRO A 488 -25.01 6.73 10.59
C PRO A 488 -24.05 7.60 11.42
N LEU A 489 -22.79 7.72 11.00
CA LEU A 489 -21.85 8.65 11.62
C LEU A 489 -21.94 10.01 10.94
N VAL A 490 -22.51 11.00 11.62
CA VAL A 490 -22.58 12.39 11.15
C VAL A 490 -21.68 13.27 12.01
N ARG A 491 -20.56 13.75 11.45
CA ARG A 491 -19.64 14.64 12.18
C ARG A 491 -20.33 15.99 12.44
N ILE A 492 -20.39 16.41 13.71
CA ILE A 492 -21.05 17.65 14.13
C ILE A 492 -20.10 18.68 14.77
N GLY A 493 -18.85 18.30 15.05
CA GLY A 493 -17.88 19.21 15.66
C GLY A 493 -16.65 18.48 16.18
N THR A 494 -15.99 19.10 17.17
CA THR A 494 -14.88 18.52 17.92
C THR A 494 -15.03 18.78 19.42
N ASP A 495 -14.41 17.94 20.25
CA ASP A 495 -14.27 18.18 21.69
C ASP A 495 -13.16 19.20 21.99
N ALA A 496 -12.91 19.45 23.27
CA ALA A 496 -11.85 20.36 23.74
C ALA A 496 -10.42 19.88 23.41
N ASN A 497 -10.24 18.61 23.02
CA ASN A 497 -8.98 18.01 22.60
C ASN A 497 -8.91 17.85 21.06
N GLU A 498 -9.77 18.56 20.33
CA GLU A 498 -9.88 18.51 18.86
C GLU A 498 -10.31 17.14 18.29
N ARG A 499 -10.81 16.24 19.13
CA ARG A 499 -11.34 14.94 18.69
C ARG A 499 -12.69 15.14 18.02
N PRO A 500 -12.96 14.49 16.87
CA PRO A 500 -14.23 14.65 16.18
C PRO A 500 -15.39 14.12 17.02
N ILE A 501 -16.51 14.86 17.05
CA ILE A 501 -17.77 14.43 17.67
C ILE A 501 -18.75 14.04 16.56
N PHE A 502 -19.40 12.91 16.74
CA PHE A 502 -20.38 12.37 15.80
C PHE A 502 -21.76 12.25 16.44
N LYS A 503 -22.79 12.58 15.68
CA LYS A 503 -24.18 12.21 15.99
C LYS A 503 -24.51 10.91 15.26
N GLY A 504 -25.21 10.00 15.92
CA GLY A 504 -25.64 8.73 15.35
C GLY A 504 -26.57 7.98 16.29
N GLN A 505 -27.10 6.85 15.82
CA GLN A 505 -27.88 5.93 16.63
C GLN A 505 -26.98 4.82 17.16
N ARG A 506 -27.00 4.62 18.48
CA ARG A 506 -26.35 3.48 19.13
C ARG A 506 -27.24 2.25 19.03
N MET A 507 -26.74 1.22 18.36
CA MET A 507 -27.37 -0.09 18.32
C MET A 507 -26.56 -1.03 19.22
N ARG A 508 -27.16 -1.46 20.33
CA ARG A 508 -26.56 -2.45 21.24
C ARG A 508 -26.47 -3.80 20.52
N ILE A 509 -25.34 -4.49 20.73
CA ILE A 509 -25.06 -5.81 20.17
C ILE A 509 -24.50 -6.68 21.28
N THR A 510 -24.98 -7.91 21.34
CA THR A 510 -24.48 -8.97 22.21
C THR A 510 -23.80 -10.05 21.38
N ILE A 511 -23.02 -10.90 22.02
CA ILE A 511 -22.44 -12.06 21.33
C ILE A 511 -23.51 -13.03 20.80
N GLN A 512 -24.69 -13.08 21.45
CA GLN A 512 -25.79 -13.94 21.00
C GLN A 512 -26.40 -13.45 19.69
N ASP A 513 -26.38 -12.14 19.43
CA ASP A 513 -26.83 -11.58 18.16
C ASP A 513 -25.90 -12.00 17.00
N VAL A 514 -24.59 -12.09 17.26
CA VAL A 514 -23.59 -12.63 16.31
C VAL A 514 -23.81 -14.13 16.11
N ILE A 515 -23.94 -14.90 17.18
CA ILE A 515 -24.19 -16.36 17.10
C ILE A 515 -25.50 -16.66 16.37
N ALA A 516 -26.54 -15.84 16.53
CA ALA A 516 -27.80 -16.00 15.83
C ALA A 516 -27.69 -15.74 14.31
N ALA A 517 -26.68 -14.98 13.88
CA ALA A 517 -26.41 -14.70 12.47
C ALA A 517 -25.47 -15.73 11.85
N GLU A 518 -24.36 -16.03 12.53
CA GLU A 518 -23.22 -16.80 12.00
C GLU A 518 -23.22 -18.28 12.41
N GLY A 519 -24.05 -18.64 13.40
CA GLY A 519 -23.90 -19.87 14.16
C GLY A 519 -22.80 -19.76 15.23
N PRO A 520 -22.64 -20.79 16.09
CA PRO A 520 -21.58 -20.80 17.07
C PRO A 520 -20.20 -20.87 16.38
N ARG A 521 -19.21 -20.20 16.95
CA ARG A 521 -17.81 -20.39 16.55
C ARG A 521 -17.40 -21.85 16.78
N LEU A 522 -17.07 -22.56 15.71
CA LEU A 522 -16.52 -23.91 15.77
C LEU A 522 -15.11 -23.96 15.14
N PRO A 523 -14.15 -24.73 15.69
CA PRO A 523 -14.20 -25.41 16.99
C PRO A 523 -14.52 -24.45 18.15
N ASP A 524 -15.02 -24.91 19.28
CA ASP A 524 -15.27 -23.99 20.40
C ASP A 524 -13.95 -23.56 21.09
N VAL A 525 -14.06 -22.77 22.16
CA VAL A 525 -12.91 -22.31 22.94
C VAL A 525 -12.05 -23.46 23.47
N ASN A 526 -12.62 -24.60 23.84
CA ASN A 526 -11.86 -25.72 24.41
C ASN A 526 -11.14 -26.56 23.35
N HIS A 527 -11.62 -26.52 22.10
CA HIS A 527 -11.11 -27.32 21.00
C HIS A 527 -10.34 -26.52 19.94
N SER A 528 -10.33 -25.19 20.05
CA SER A 528 -9.62 -24.32 19.11
C SER A 528 -8.09 -24.46 19.20
N GLN A 529 -7.42 -24.21 18.08
CA GLN A 529 -5.96 -24.17 18.01
C GLN A 529 -5.39 -23.10 18.96
N ARG A 530 -4.40 -23.48 19.77
CA ARG A 530 -3.71 -22.61 20.75
C ARG A 530 -2.25 -22.33 20.41
N GLN A 531 -1.71 -23.04 19.44
CA GLN A 531 -0.30 -23.02 19.09
C GLN A 531 -0.21 -22.77 17.58
N PHE A 532 0.35 -21.62 17.22
CA PHE A 532 0.58 -21.21 15.84
C PHE A 532 2.07 -21.10 15.58
N ASN A 533 2.48 -21.33 14.34
CA ASN A 533 3.86 -21.20 13.90
C ASN A 533 3.95 -20.22 12.72
N THR A 534 4.76 -19.17 12.85
CA THR A 534 5.06 -18.23 11.75
C THR A 534 6.46 -18.48 11.21
N GLY A 535 6.59 -18.88 9.95
CA GLY A 535 7.87 -18.89 9.26
C GLY A 535 8.33 -17.47 8.95
N ILE A 536 9.47 -17.06 9.51
CA ILE A 536 10.11 -15.78 9.21
C ILE A 536 11.11 -16.01 8.07
N VAL A 537 10.76 -15.52 6.89
CA VAL A 537 11.46 -15.80 5.64
C VAL A 537 12.23 -14.56 5.20
N VAL A 538 13.53 -14.71 5.00
CA VAL A 538 14.40 -13.70 4.38
C VAL A 538 14.73 -14.13 2.95
N ILE A 539 14.59 -13.21 2.00
CA ILE A 539 14.69 -13.48 0.57
C ILE A 539 15.81 -12.65 -0.03
N VAL A 540 16.66 -13.31 -0.82
CA VAL A 540 17.78 -12.69 -1.52
C VAL A 540 17.80 -13.06 -2.99
N GLU A 541 18.42 -12.19 -3.78
CA GLU A 541 18.66 -12.44 -5.20
C GLU A 541 19.61 -13.63 -5.41
N HIS A 542 19.57 -14.21 -6.61
CA HIS A 542 20.44 -15.31 -7.00
C HIS A 542 21.93 -15.04 -6.74
N GLY A 543 22.64 -16.00 -6.14
CA GLY A 543 24.06 -15.91 -5.82
C GLY A 543 24.38 -14.97 -4.65
N ARG A 544 23.38 -14.44 -3.94
CA ARG A 544 23.55 -13.54 -2.79
C ARG A 544 23.29 -14.27 -1.48
N LYS A 545 23.79 -13.70 -0.40
CA LYS A 545 23.48 -14.10 0.98
C LYS A 545 22.74 -12.98 1.68
N PRO A 546 21.88 -13.28 2.67
CA PRO A 546 21.22 -12.26 3.47
C PRO A 546 22.22 -11.28 4.09
N SER A 547 21.92 -9.99 3.99
CA SER A 547 22.69 -8.95 4.65
C SER A 547 22.59 -9.09 6.17
N ALA A 548 23.61 -8.60 6.88
CA ALA A 548 23.57 -8.53 8.34
C ALA A 548 22.38 -7.69 8.84
N GLU A 549 22.02 -6.64 8.10
CA GLU A 549 20.88 -5.78 8.43
C GLU A 549 19.55 -6.53 8.34
N LEU A 550 19.32 -7.27 7.26
CA LEU A 550 18.13 -8.10 7.08
C LEU A 550 18.02 -9.18 8.15
N ILE A 551 19.11 -9.90 8.43
CA ILE A 551 19.15 -10.92 9.49
C ILE A 551 18.85 -10.31 10.86
N ASN A 552 19.44 -9.15 11.18
CA ASN A 552 19.23 -8.50 12.47
C ASN A 552 17.79 -8.01 12.65
N ARG A 553 17.23 -7.35 11.62
CA ARG A 553 15.85 -6.83 11.66
C ARG A 553 14.83 -7.95 11.68
N ALA A 554 14.97 -8.97 10.81
CA ALA A 554 14.08 -10.12 10.81
C ALA A 554 14.08 -10.86 12.16
N ASN A 555 15.26 -11.06 12.78
CA ASN A 555 15.32 -11.64 14.13
C ASN A 555 14.73 -10.73 15.21
N GLY A 556 14.87 -9.41 15.08
CA GLY A 556 14.24 -8.44 15.97
C GLY A 556 12.73 -8.51 15.92
N ILE A 557 12.17 -8.48 14.70
CA ILE A 557 10.73 -8.62 14.44
C ILE A 557 10.22 -9.97 14.95
N ARG A 558 10.92 -11.06 14.63
CA ARG A 558 10.61 -12.42 15.09
C ARG A 558 10.40 -12.49 16.61
N ARG A 559 11.34 -11.93 17.39
CA ARG A 559 11.23 -11.92 18.86
C ARG A 559 10.03 -11.09 19.33
N GLN A 560 9.85 -9.91 18.75
CA GLN A 560 8.73 -9.03 19.12
C GLN A 560 7.37 -9.60 18.70
N TRP A 561 7.32 -10.39 17.62
CA TRP A 561 6.11 -11.05 17.15
C TRP A 561 5.59 -12.08 18.16
N ILE A 562 6.48 -12.88 18.76
CA ILE A 562 6.12 -13.82 19.84
C ILE A 562 5.49 -13.05 21.01
N ASP A 563 6.17 -11.99 21.48
CA ASP A 563 5.70 -11.17 22.61
C ASP A 563 4.37 -10.49 22.30
N TYR A 564 4.24 -9.89 21.10
CA TYR A 564 3.02 -9.25 20.64
C TYR A 564 1.84 -10.22 20.63
N TRP A 565 2.01 -11.41 20.05
CA TRP A 565 0.96 -12.41 19.99
C TRP A 565 0.53 -12.88 21.38
N ALA A 566 1.50 -13.18 22.25
CA ALA A 566 1.22 -13.61 23.62
C ALA A 566 0.43 -12.54 24.39
N ILE A 567 0.84 -11.27 24.31
CA ILE A 567 0.17 -10.16 25.01
C ILE A 567 -1.25 -9.94 24.47
N THR A 568 -1.39 -9.77 23.16
CA THR A 568 -2.65 -9.37 22.53
C THR A 568 -3.72 -10.47 22.55
N THR A 569 -3.31 -11.72 22.80
CA THR A 569 -4.21 -12.86 23.04
C THR A 569 -4.42 -13.18 24.53
N GLY A 570 -3.89 -12.36 25.45
CA GLY A 570 -4.00 -12.57 26.89
C GLY A 570 -3.34 -13.86 27.38
N HIS A 571 -2.27 -14.29 26.70
CA HIS A 571 -1.53 -15.53 26.92
C HIS A 571 -2.37 -16.81 26.75
N ARG A 572 -3.52 -16.73 26.06
CA ARG A 572 -4.37 -17.89 25.76
C ARG A 572 -3.96 -18.62 24.49
N SER A 573 -3.10 -18.00 23.70
CA SER A 573 -2.49 -18.56 22.51
C SER A 573 -0.99 -18.33 22.55
N SER A 574 -0.25 -19.18 21.85
CA SER A 574 1.20 -19.11 21.72
C SER A 574 1.61 -19.08 20.25
N MET A 575 2.69 -18.36 19.98
CA MET A 575 3.30 -18.24 18.67
C MET A 575 4.72 -18.78 18.73
N THR A 576 5.01 -19.75 17.89
CA THR A 576 6.36 -20.19 17.57
C THR A 576 6.80 -19.59 16.24
N VAL A 577 8.10 -19.62 16.01
CA VAL A 577 8.77 -19.09 14.82
C VAL A 577 9.92 -20.01 14.44
N ASP A 578 9.60 -21.31 14.44
CA ASP A 578 10.58 -22.38 14.33
C ASP A 578 10.59 -22.94 12.89
N PRO A 579 11.72 -22.86 12.17
CA PRO A 579 11.87 -23.46 10.85
C PRO A 579 12.13 -24.98 10.87
N HIS A 580 12.36 -25.61 12.04
CA HIS A 580 12.79 -27.01 12.17
C HIS A 580 11.68 -28.04 12.29
#